data_AF-A0A832SQC9-F1
#
_entry.id   AF-A0A832SQC9-F1
#
_cell.length_a   1.000
_cell.length_b   1.000
_cell.length_c   1.000
_cell.angle_alpha   90.00
_cell.angle_beta   90.00
_cell.angle_gamma   90.00
#
_symmetry.space_group_name_H-M   'P 1'
#
loop_
_entity.id
_entity.type
_entity.pdbx_description
1 polymer ?
#
loop_
_entity_poly.entity_id
_entity_poly.type
_entity_poly.pdbx_seq_one_letter_code
_entity_poly.pdbx_strand_id
1 'polypeptide(L)' 'MNSSALNSIVKKQIERTKNYVAKTKNAIAAPVIVTLYQDSVIFVDKVPIVPIFQLANFLEEFYGNLEKIQTIEKANQ' A
#
# COMPACT_ATOMS: atom_id res chain seq x y z
N MET A 1 -5.23 13.50 -11.40
CA MET A 1 -5.40 13.78 -9.96
C MET A 1 -4.41 14.87 -9.57
N ASN A 2 -4.77 15.82 -8.70
CA ASN A 2 -3.79 16.75 -8.13
C ASN A 2 -2.88 15.97 -7.14
N SER A 3 -1.57 16.21 -7.19
CA SER A 3 -0.57 15.56 -6.31
C SER A 3 -0.96 15.65 -4.83
N SER A 4 -1.54 16.77 -4.41
CA SER A 4 -1.99 16.98 -3.03
C SER A 4 -3.11 16.02 -2.57
N ALA A 5 -4.06 15.71 -3.45
CA ALA A 5 -5.17 14.80 -3.14
C ALA A 5 -4.67 13.36 -3.03
N LEU A 6 -3.78 12.95 -3.93
CA LEU A 6 -3.17 11.62 -3.92
C LEU A 6 -2.37 11.38 -2.64
N ASN A 7 -1.54 12.36 -2.25
CA ASN A 7 -0.76 12.29 -1.01
C ASN A 7 -1.65 12.18 0.23
N SER A 8 -2.81 12.86 0.27
CA SER A 8 -3.77 12.74 1.37
C SER A 8 -4.37 11.34 1.48
N ILE A 9 -4.71 10.73 0.34
CA ILE A 9 -5.25 9.37 0.29
C ILE A 9 -4.19 8.36 0.76
N VAL A 10 -2.95 8.50 0.27
CA VAL A 10 -1.81 7.66 0.65
C VAL A 10 -1.56 7.72 2.16
N LYS A 11 -1.50 8.93 2.73
CA LYS A 11 -1.36 9.11 4.19
C LYS A 11 -2.48 8.42 4.97
N LYS A 12 -3.75 8.60 4.55
CA LYS A 12 -4.89 7.92 5.19
C LYS A 12 -4.77 6.40 5.12
N GLN A 13 -4.27 5.87 4.02
CA GLN A 13 -4.10 4.43 3.86
C GLN A 13 -3.01 3.87 4.79
N ILE A 14 -1.89 4.59 4.92
CA ILE A 14 -0.84 4.25 5.89
C ILE A 14 -1.41 4.21 7.31
N GLU A 15 -2.16 5.24 7.73
CA GLU A 15 -2.76 5.29 9.07
C GLU A 15 -3.79 4.17 9.32
N ARG A 16 -4.58 3.80 8.30
CA ARG A 16 -5.50 2.65 8.39
C ARG A 16 -4.75 1.34 8.61
N THR A 17 -3.66 1.13 7.88
CA THR A 17 -2.83 -0.08 8.03
C THR A 17 -2.17 -0.14 9.40
N LYS A 18 -1.64 0.98 9.92
CA LYS A 18 -1.13 1.07 11.30
C LYS A 18 -2.20 0.68 12.33
N ASN A 19 -3.42 1.21 12.19
CA ASN A 19 -4.52 0.90 13.09
C ASN A 19 -4.94 -0.58 13.02
N TYR A 20 -4.94 -1.18 11.82
CA TYR A 20 -5.19 -2.61 11.63
C TYR A 20 -4.13 -3.48 12.33
N VAL A 21 -2.85 -3.17 12.13
CA VAL A 21 -1.72 -3.89 12.73
C VAL A 21 -1.72 -3.75 14.26
N ALA A 22 -2.05 -2.57 14.80
CA ALA A 22 -2.13 -2.35 16.25
C ALA A 22 -3.20 -3.25 16.92
N LYS A 23 -4.32 -3.47 16.23
CA LYS A 23 -5.48 -4.25 16.71
C LYS A 23 -5.36 -5.75 16.45
N THR A 24 -4.53 -6.16 15.48
CA THR A 24 -4.39 -7.56 15.08
C THR A 24 -3.11 -8.14 15.67
N LYS A 25 -3.21 -9.17 16.51
CA LYS A 25 -2.04 -9.83 17.11
C LYS A 25 -1.13 -10.40 16.02
N ASN A 26 0.17 -10.13 16.13
CA ASN A 26 1.23 -10.61 15.24
C ASN A 26 0.98 -10.32 13.74
N ALA A 27 0.30 -9.22 13.42
CA ALA A 27 0.09 -8.83 12.03
C ALA A 27 1.28 -8.03 11.49
N ILE A 28 1.63 -8.32 10.24
CA ILE A 28 2.45 -7.49 9.37
C ILE A 28 1.59 -7.19 8.15
N ALA A 29 1.49 -5.92 7.76
CA ALA A 29 0.64 -5.53 6.64
C ALA A 29 1.34 -4.54 5.71
N ALA A 30 1.10 -4.71 4.42
CA ALA A 30 1.52 -3.77 3.39
C ALA A 30 0.30 -2.96 2.91
N PRO A 31 0.32 -1.62 2.96
CA PRO A 31 -0.74 -0.80 2.38
C PRO A 31 -0.68 -0.87 0.85
N VAL A 32 -1.83 -1.07 0.20
CA VAL A 32 -1.99 -1.00 -1.26
C VAL A 32 -3.24 -0.17 -1.58
N ILE A 33 -3.20 0.63 -2.65
CA ILE A 33 -4.36 1.34 -3.20
C ILE A 33 -4.66 0.78 -4.58
N VAL A 34 -5.89 0.34 -4.81
CA VAL A 34 -6.36 -0.10 -6.13
C VAL A 34 -7.14 1.02 -6.80
N THR A 35 -6.90 1.26 -8.09
CA THR A 35 -7.52 2.36 -8.85
C THR A 35 -8.10 1.90 -10.19
N LEU A 36 -9.10 2.63 -10.68
CA LEU A 36 -9.69 2.45 -12.02
C LEU A 36 -9.08 3.41 -13.07
N TYR A 37 -8.23 4.37 -12.67
CA TYR A 37 -7.92 5.56 -13.50
C TYR A 37 -6.48 5.64 -14.04
N GLN A 38 -5.57 4.73 -13.69
CA GLN A 38 -4.16 4.82 -14.07
C GLN A 38 -3.76 3.59 -14.90
N ASP A 39 -2.85 3.77 -15.84
CA ASP A 39 -2.41 2.69 -16.73
C ASP A 39 -1.10 2.01 -16.29
N SER A 40 -0.50 2.48 -15.20
CA SER A 40 0.74 1.93 -14.66
C SER A 40 0.71 1.90 -13.15
N VAL A 41 1.45 0.95 -12.58
CA VAL A 41 1.73 0.92 -11.15
C VAL A 41 2.68 2.07 -10.81
N ILE A 42 2.30 2.88 -9.84
CA ILE A 42 3.15 3.94 -9.29
C ILE A 42 3.32 3.76 -7.78
N PHE A 43 4.35 4.36 -7.23
CA PHE A 43 4.64 4.34 -5.80
C PHE A 43 4.66 5.76 -5.25
N VAL A 44 3.89 5.97 -4.18
CA VAL A 44 3.90 7.23 -3.42
C VAL A 44 4.15 6.88 -1.97
N ASP A 45 5.20 7.42 -1.36
CA ASP A 45 5.64 7.05 -0.01
C ASP A 45 5.79 5.52 0.17
N LYS A 46 6.26 4.83 -0.88
CA LYS A 46 6.37 3.35 -0.95
C LYS A 46 5.04 2.59 -0.83
N VAL A 47 3.91 3.30 -0.96
CA VAL A 47 2.58 2.71 -1.12
C VAL A 47 2.30 2.51 -2.61
N PRO A 48 2.13 1.26 -3.07
CA PRO A 48 1.76 0.98 -4.45
C PRO A 48 0.32 1.43 -4.75
N ILE A 49 0.17 2.11 -5.87
CA ILE A 49 -1.11 2.46 -6.48
C ILE A 49 -1.23 1.61 -7.74
N VAL A 50 -2.14 0.65 -7.70
CA VAL A 50 -2.22 -0.46 -8.65
C VAL A 50 -3.51 -0.33 -9.46
N PRO A 51 -3.43 -0.24 -10.80
CA PRO A 51 -4.61 -0.34 -11.64
C PRO A 51 -5.31 -1.68 -11.44
N ILE A 52 -6.64 -1.69 -11.35
CA ILE A 52 -7.40 -2.92 -11.04
C ILE A 52 -7.11 -4.06 -12.02
N PHE A 53 -6.85 -3.73 -13.30
CA PHE A 53 -6.56 -4.71 -14.34
C PHE A 53 -5.12 -5.27 -14.28
N GLN A 54 -4.23 -4.64 -13.52
CA GLN A 54 -2.86 -5.12 -13.25
C GLN A 54 -2.74 -5.80 -11.88
N LEU A 55 -3.82 -5.83 -11.09
CA LEU A 55 -3.78 -6.32 -9.72
C LEU A 55 -3.32 -7.78 -9.64
N ALA A 56 -3.79 -8.65 -10.54
CA ALA A 56 -3.40 -10.06 -10.56
C ALA A 56 -1.87 -10.21 -10.72
N ASN A 57 -1.30 -9.61 -11.76
CA ASN A 57 0.13 -9.63 -12.03
C ASN A 57 0.93 -9.01 -10.88
N PHE A 58 0.44 -7.89 -10.32
CA PHE A 58 1.07 -7.25 -9.17
C PHE A 58 1.15 -8.18 -7.95
N LEU A 59 0.11 -8.98 -7.69
CA LEU A 59 0.09 -9.95 -6.59
C LEU A 59 1.02 -11.14 -6.85
N GLU A 60 1.14 -11.60 -8.09
CA GLU A 60 2.08 -12.66 -8.47
C GLU A 60 3.54 -12.22 -8.23
N GLU A 61 3.87 -10.98 -8.59
CA GLU A 61 5.20 -10.40 -8.40
C GLU A 61 5.43 -9.83 -7.00
N PHE A 62 4.43 -9.85 -6.13
CA PHE A 62 4.43 -9.16 -4.83
C PHE A 62 5.60 -9.58 -3.95
N TYR A 63 5.87 -10.89 -3.86
CA TYR A 63 6.97 -11.43 -3.06
C TYR A 63 8.34 -10.93 -3.53
N GLY A 64 8.54 -10.73 -4.84
CA GLY A 64 9.77 -10.17 -5.40
C GLY A 64 9.91 -8.65 -5.22
N ASN A 65 8.81 -7.97 -4.88
CA ASN A 65 8.76 -6.52 -4.70
C ASN A 65 8.65 -6.09 -3.23
N LEU A 66 8.68 -7.03 -2.26
CA LEU A 66 8.56 -6.73 -0.83
C LEU A 66 9.58 -5.69 -0.35
N GLU A 67 10.80 -5.67 -0.89
CA GLU A 67 11.84 -4.69 -0.55
C GLU A 67 11.49 -3.24 -0.97
N LYS A 68 10.62 -3.09 -1.98
CA LYS A 68 10.18 -1.79 -2.52
C LYS A 68 8.92 -1.28 -1.83
N ILE A 69 8.23 -2.14 -1.08
CA ILE A 69 6.93 -1.86 -0.46
C ILE A 69 7.13 -1.58 1.02
N GLN A 70 6.46 -0.55 1.54
CA GLN A 70 6.44 -0.33 2.99
C GLN A 70 5.69 -1.48 3.68
N THR A 71 6.38 -2.26 4.50
CA THR A 71 5.74 -3.16 5.47
C THR A 71 5.55 -2.42 6.79
N ILE A 72 4.39 -2.61 7.41
CA ILE A 72 4.06 -2.04 8.71
C ILE A 72 3.87 -3.20 9.67
N GLU A 73 4.69 -3.19 10.72
CA GLU A 73 4.64 -4.13 11.81
C GLU A 73 4.34 -3.41 13.12
N LYS A 74 3.88 -4.16 14.12
CA LYS A 74 3.66 -3.59 15.44
C LYS A 74 5.02 -3.29 16.06
N ALA A 75 5.29 -2.02 16.36
CA ALA A 75 6.46 -1.66 17.16
C ALA A 75 6.34 -2.38 18.50
N ASN A 76 7.31 -3.25 18.81
CA ASN A 76 7.43 -3.85 20.14
C ASN A 76 7.61 -2.69 21.13
N GLN A 77 6.60 -2.48 21.98
CA GLN A 77 6.73 -1.68 23.19
C GLN A 77 7.41 -2.52 24.26
#